data_AF-D4JWV6-F1
#
_entry.id   AF-D4JWV6-F1
#
_cell.length_a   1.000
_cell.length_b   1.000
_cell.length_c   1.000
_cell.angle_alpha   90.00
_cell.angle_beta   90.00
_cell.angle_gamma   90.00
#
_symmetry.space_group_name_H-M   'P 1'
#
loop_
_entity.id
_entity.type
_entity.pdbx_description
1 polymer ?
#
loop_
_entity_poly.entity_id
_entity_poly.type
_entity_poly.pdbx_seq_one_letter_code
_entity_poly.pdbx_strand_id
1 'polypeptide(L)'
;MANNNGYVIASLTPGWIKKRVPDNYADDVLKDLIMFYVINTPCDDLSSSGIKLTEYGWGKDVWKNDRLKNYLFSIAGLERNSSFAVASKTDEMKAICEKTSLKKDFHKNRGKERIAIYKGRYNEFLSICYHIRNAFAHGRLAMYGYKNGSDIVFALEDGVKKKGKFEVRSRMILKKSTLKKWMEILKSGRYPDMKDTKK
;
A
#
# COMPACT_ATOMS: atom_id res chain seq x y z
N MET A 1 12.55 29.53 -13.33
CA MET A 1 11.34 28.67 -13.34
C MET A 1 11.78 27.27 -12.97
N ALA A 2 11.31 26.70 -11.85
CA ALA A 2 11.67 25.33 -11.49
C ALA A 2 10.99 24.38 -12.48
N ASN A 3 11.79 23.59 -13.21
CA ASN A 3 11.30 22.54 -14.12
C ASN A 3 10.34 21.63 -13.37
N ASN A 4 9.04 21.85 -13.56
CA ASN A 4 7.99 21.15 -12.84
C ASN A 4 7.56 19.92 -13.64
N ASN A 5 8.50 18.98 -13.85
CA ASN A 5 8.28 17.84 -14.74
C ASN A 5 7.28 16.80 -14.18
N GLY A 6 6.50 17.14 -13.15
CA GLY A 6 5.43 16.29 -12.61
C GLY A 6 5.86 15.04 -11.83
N TYR A 7 7.09 14.57 -12.02
CA TYR A 7 7.67 13.47 -11.27
C TYR A 7 7.94 13.81 -9.80
N VAL A 8 7.84 12.79 -8.93
CA VAL A 8 8.33 12.86 -7.55
C VAL A 8 9.67 12.15 -7.46
N ILE A 9 10.71 12.90 -7.11
CA ILE A 9 12.07 12.36 -6.94
C ILE A 9 12.39 12.26 -5.45
N ALA A 10 12.85 11.10 -5.02
CA ALA A 10 13.36 10.86 -3.67
C ALA A 10 14.83 10.47 -3.68
N SER A 11 15.47 10.55 -2.50
CA SER A 11 16.78 9.93 -2.30
C SER A 11 16.68 8.41 -2.46
N LEU A 12 17.74 7.79 -2.97
CA LEU A 12 17.85 6.33 -3.00
C LEU A 12 17.83 5.74 -1.59
N THR A 13 18.43 6.43 -0.62
CA THR A 13 18.57 6.01 0.78
C THR A 13 18.10 7.10 1.73
N PRO A 14 16.79 7.42 1.77
CA PRO A 14 16.30 8.49 2.62
C PRO A 14 16.45 8.12 4.11
N GLY A 15 16.79 9.08 4.97
CA GLY A 15 17.08 8.77 6.39
C GLY A 15 15.91 8.11 7.14
N TRP A 16 14.66 8.39 6.74
CA TRP A 16 13.48 7.85 7.43
C TRP A 16 13.32 6.32 7.33
N ILE A 17 13.89 5.67 6.29
CA ILE A 17 13.89 4.19 6.19
C ILE A 17 14.99 3.53 7.01
N LYS A 18 15.92 4.31 7.60
CA LYS A 18 17.00 3.78 8.44
C LYS A 18 16.61 3.64 9.90
N LYS A 19 15.40 4.06 10.26
CA LYS A 19 14.87 3.89 11.61
C LYS A 19 14.79 2.40 11.94
N ARG A 20 15.45 1.97 13.01
CA ARG A 20 15.34 0.60 13.51
C ARG A 20 13.90 0.31 13.91
N VAL A 21 13.45 -0.88 13.52
CA VAL A 21 12.16 -1.42 13.89
C VAL A 21 12.28 -1.92 15.33
N PRO A 22 11.40 -1.49 16.25
CA PRO A 22 11.32 -2.09 17.59
C PRO A 22 11.07 -3.60 17.48
N ASP A 23 11.74 -4.41 18.30
CA ASP A 23 11.65 -5.88 18.20
C ASP A 23 10.21 -6.39 18.35
N ASN A 24 9.42 -5.75 19.22
CA ASN A 24 8.01 -6.09 19.42
C ASN A 24 7.11 -5.80 18.20
N TYR A 25 7.60 -5.10 17.16
CA TYR A 25 6.84 -4.90 15.92
C TYR A 25 7.06 -6.03 14.91
N ALA A 26 8.16 -6.79 15.07
CA ALA A 26 8.52 -7.95 14.27
C ALA A 26 7.87 -9.25 14.81
N ASP A 27 6.54 -9.18 15.00
CA ASP A 27 5.72 -10.29 15.48
C ASP A 27 5.25 -11.24 14.35
N ASP A 28 4.47 -12.27 14.72
CA ASP A 28 3.87 -13.22 13.78
C ASP A 28 2.93 -12.58 12.76
N VAL A 29 2.25 -11.49 13.12
CA VAL A 29 1.40 -10.77 12.15
C VAL A 29 2.27 -10.12 11.07
N LEU A 30 3.44 -9.56 11.42
CA LEU A 30 4.36 -9.05 10.40
C LEU A 30 4.85 -10.18 9.49
N LYS A 31 5.18 -11.34 10.07
CA LYS A 31 5.55 -12.53 9.29
C LYS A 31 4.44 -12.93 8.31
N ASP A 32 3.19 -12.97 8.75
CA ASP A 32 2.04 -13.28 7.89
C ASP A 32 1.87 -12.25 6.76
N LEU A 33 2.06 -10.96 7.08
CA LEU A 33 2.02 -9.89 6.07
C LEU A 33 3.12 -10.04 5.03
N ILE A 34 4.34 -10.41 5.43
CA ILE A 34 5.43 -10.68 4.49
C ILE A 34 5.11 -11.92 3.63
N MET A 35 4.65 -13.00 4.26
CA MET A 35 4.25 -14.20 3.53
C MET A 35 3.15 -13.90 2.52
N PHE A 36 2.14 -13.10 2.87
CA PHE A 36 1.04 -12.79 1.97
C PHE A 36 1.39 -11.75 0.91
N TYR A 37 1.94 -10.59 1.28
CA TYR A 37 2.15 -9.50 0.32
C TYR A 37 3.42 -9.68 -0.53
N VAL A 38 4.42 -10.43 -0.05
CA VAL A 38 5.71 -10.59 -0.74
C VAL A 38 5.85 -11.95 -1.39
N ILE A 39 5.77 -13.03 -0.60
CA ILE A 39 6.08 -14.39 -1.08
C ILE A 39 4.90 -14.98 -1.86
N ASN A 40 3.71 -15.00 -1.25
CA ASN A 40 2.48 -15.58 -1.78
C ASN A 40 1.54 -14.50 -2.35
N THR A 41 2.15 -13.46 -2.94
CA THR A 41 1.45 -12.26 -3.38
C THR A 41 0.30 -12.57 -4.35
N PRO A 42 -0.85 -11.88 -4.24
CA PRO A 42 -1.95 -12.02 -5.20
C PRO A 42 -1.63 -11.36 -6.56
N CYS A 43 -0.52 -10.64 -6.66
CA CYS A 43 0.10 -10.25 -7.93
C CYS A 43 1.01 -11.38 -8.39
N ASP A 44 0.38 -12.47 -8.82
CA ASP A 44 0.95 -13.82 -8.97
C ASP A 44 2.15 -13.92 -9.90
N ASP A 45 2.33 -12.97 -10.81
CA ASP A 45 3.47 -12.94 -11.73
C ASP A 45 4.68 -12.12 -11.22
N LEU A 46 4.66 -11.65 -9.96
CA LEU A 46 5.79 -10.99 -9.29
C LEU A 46 6.61 -11.91 -8.39
N SER A 47 6.12 -13.11 -8.12
CA SER A 47 6.75 -14.10 -7.25
C SER A 47 6.54 -15.49 -7.82
N SER A 48 7.59 -16.30 -7.83
CA SER A 48 7.50 -17.71 -8.23
C SER A 48 6.58 -18.55 -7.32
N SER A 49 6.25 -18.03 -6.14
CA SER A 49 5.30 -18.64 -5.20
C SER A 49 4.01 -17.84 -5.06
N GLY A 50 3.71 -16.94 -5.99
CA GLY A 50 2.47 -16.15 -6.00
C GLY A 50 1.22 -17.04 -6.01
N ILE A 51 0.16 -16.59 -5.32
CA ILE A 51 -1.11 -17.34 -5.21
C ILE A 51 -2.22 -16.46 -5.79
N LYS A 52 -2.88 -16.94 -6.84
CA LYS A 52 -3.99 -16.21 -7.46
C LYS A 52 -5.18 -16.13 -6.51
N LEU A 53 -5.96 -15.06 -6.61
CA LEU A 53 -7.21 -14.96 -5.83
C LEU A 53 -8.22 -16.07 -6.16
N THR A 54 -8.15 -16.66 -7.36
CA THR A 54 -8.95 -17.83 -7.73
C THR A 54 -8.62 -19.06 -6.90
N GLU A 55 -7.38 -19.20 -6.43
CA GLU A 55 -6.96 -20.31 -5.57
C GLU A 55 -7.47 -20.13 -4.13
N TYR A 56 -7.74 -18.89 -3.73
CA TYR A 56 -8.45 -18.60 -2.47
C TYR A 56 -9.97 -18.74 -2.60
N GLY A 57 -10.53 -19.00 -3.79
CA GLY A 57 -11.97 -19.19 -4.01
C GLY A 57 -12.70 -18.00 -4.65
N TRP A 58 -12.01 -16.91 -4.98
CA TRP A 58 -12.64 -15.80 -5.69
C TRP A 58 -12.89 -16.11 -7.16
N GLY A 59 -14.02 -15.67 -7.72
CA GLY A 59 -14.25 -15.72 -9.16
C GLY A 59 -13.28 -14.80 -9.93
N LYS A 60 -12.97 -15.16 -11.20
CA LYS A 60 -12.12 -14.33 -12.09
C LYS A 60 -12.62 -12.89 -12.23
N ASP A 61 -13.92 -12.69 -12.06
CA ASP A 61 -14.63 -11.42 -12.21
C ASP A 61 -14.81 -10.65 -10.89
N VAL A 62 -14.15 -11.06 -9.80
CA VAL A 62 -14.26 -10.44 -8.46
C VAL A 62 -14.05 -8.92 -8.47
N TRP A 63 -13.27 -8.42 -9.42
CA TRP A 63 -12.94 -7.00 -9.54
C TRP A 63 -13.91 -6.20 -10.43
N LYS A 64 -14.82 -6.83 -11.17
CA LYS A 64 -15.67 -6.15 -12.19
C LYS A 64 -16.69 -5.18 -11.59
N ASN A 65 -17.27 -5.49 -10.43
CA ASN A 65 -18.37 -4.73 -9.83
C ASN A 65 -17.94 -3.80 -8.68
N ASP A 66 -16.64 -3.64 -8.46
CA ASP A 66 -16.05 -2.82 -7.39
C ASP A 66 -16.49 -3.15 -5.94
N ARG A 67 -17.34 -4.16 -5.71
CA ARG A 67 -17.87 -4.49 -4.37
C ARG A 67 -16.76 -4.82 -3.38
N LEU A 68 -15.88 -5.76 -3.76
CA LEU A 68 -14.75 -6.14 -2.91
C LEU A 68 -13.79 -4.97 -2.70
N LYS A 69 -13.48 -4.23 -3.78
CA LYS A 69 -12.59 -3.07 -3.74
C LYS A 69 -13.09 -1.99 -2.78
N ASN A 70 -14.37 -1.63 -2.86
CA ASN A 70 -14.97 -0.61 -2.00
C ASN A 70 -15.00 -1.05 -0.53
N TYR A 71 -15.25 -2.33 -0.26
CA TYR A 71 -15.16 -2.87 1.10
C TYR A 71 -13.73 -2.83 1.65
N LEU A 72 -12.73 -3.16 0.83
CA LEU A 72 -11.34 -3.06 1.26
C LEU A 72 -10.96 -1.58 1.54
N PHE A 73 -11.41 -0.64 0.72
CA PHE A 73 -11.17 0.78 0.94
C PHE A 73 -11.86 1.33 2.20
N SER A 74 -13.06 0.82 2.55
CA SER A 74 -13.76 1.27 3.76
C SER A 74 -13.03 0.87 5.05
N ILE A 75 -12.36 -0.29 5.07
CA ILE A 75 -11.54 -0.72 6.22
C ILE A 75 -10.44 0.31 6.55
N ALA A 76 -9.83 0.89 5.51
CA ALA A 76 -8.78 1.88 5.65
C ALA A 76 -9.31 3.33 5.73
N GLY A 77 -10.64 3.54 5.67
CA GLY A 77 -11.24 4.88 5.59
C GLY A 77 -10.75 5.69 4.39
N LEU A 78 -10.57 5.03 3.25
CA LEU A 78 -10.04 5.66 2.03
C LEU A 78 -11.15 6.36 1.24
N GLU A 79 -10.99 7.66 1.04
CA GLU A 79 -11.85 8.52 0.23
C GLU A 79 -11.11 8.87 -1.07
N ARG A 80 -11.75 8.62 -2.22
CA ARG A 80 -11.19 9.04 -3.52
C ARG A 80 -10.95 10.54 -3.54
N ASN A 81 -9.86 10.96 -4.16
CA ASN A 81 -9.47 12.36 -4.31
C ASN A 81 -9.17 13.11 -3.00
N SER A 82 -9.15 12.41 -1.86
CA SER A 82 -8.87 12.95 -0.53
C SER A 82 -7.74 12.15 0.13
N SER A 83 -8.01 10.94 0.61
CA SER A 83 -6.99 10.05 1.17
C SER A 83 -6.49 8.98 0.19
N PHE A 84 -7.15 8.81 -0.96
CA PHE A 84 -6.73 7.91 -2.02
C PHE A 84 -6.74 8.60 -3.39
N ALA A 85 -5.63 8.50 -4.12
CA ALA A 85 -5.54 8.96 -5.50
C ALA A 85 -4.66 8.03 -6.35
N VAL A 86 -5.00 7.96 -7.64
CA VAL A 86 -4.32 7.12 -8.63
C VAL A 86 -3.85 8.00 -9.78
N ALA A 87 -2.58 7.87 -10.13
CA ALA A 87 -1.98 8.45 -11.33
C ALA A 87 -2.03 7.43 -12.47
N SER A 88 -2.36 7.89 -13.66
CA SER A 88 -2.33 7.09 -14.90
C SER A 88 -0.97 7.19 -15.60
N LYS A 89 -0.18 8.22 -15.27
CA LYS A 89 1.18 8.44 -15.78
C LYS A 89 2.13 8.80 -14.65
N THR A 90 3.43 8.49 -14.78
CA THR A 90 4.36 8.71 -13.67
C THR A 90 4.70 10.18 -13.40
N ASP A 91 4.47 11.07 -14.38
CA ASP A 91 4.54 12.53 -14.23
C ASP A 91 3.31 13.14 -13.54
N GLU A 92 2.26 12.37 -13.25
CA GLU A 92 1.13 12.83 -12.43
C GLU A 92 1.38 12.61 -10.92
N MET A 93 2.47 11.90 -10.57
CA MET A 93 2.78 11.51 -9.19
C MET A 93 2.86 12.69 -8.24
N LYS A 94 3.39 13.85 -8.69
CA LYS A 94 3.47 15.04 -7.84
C LYS A 94 2.09 15.54 -7.47
N ALA A 95 1.19 15.67 -8.45
CA ALA A 95 -0.17 16.16 -8.22
C ALA A 95 -0.96 15.22 -7.29
N ILE A 96 -0.88 13.90 -7.49
CA ILE A 96 -1.60 12.95 -6.62
C ILE A 96 -1.02 12.88 -5.20
N CYS A 97 0.30 13.02 -5.04
CA CYS A 97 0.94 13.09 -3.73
C CYS A 97 0.55 14.39 -3.00
N GLU A 98 0.39 15.49 -3.73
CA GLU A 98 -0.10 16.74 -3.14
C GLU A 98 -1.55 16.61 -2.69
N LYS A 99 -2.42 16.08 -3.56
CA LYS A 99 -3.85 15.85 -3.28
C LYS A 99 -4.09 14.99 -2.05
N THR A 100 -3.28 13.95 -1.88
CA THR A 100 -3.37 13.01 -0.74
C THR A 100 -2.50 13.41 0.44
N SER A 101 -1.85 14.57 0.42
CA SER A 101 -0.92 15.00 1.47
C SER A 101 0.22 13.99 1.76
N LEU A 102 0.69 13.30 0.72
CA LEU A 102 1.80 12.33 0.70
C LEU A 102 3.06 12.90 0.01
N LYS A 103 3.40 14.15 0.30
CA LYS A 103 4.60 14.85 -0.22
C LYS A 103 5.89 14.32 0.45
N LYS A 104 7.02 14.99 0.25
CA LYS A 104 8.37 14.56 0.69
C LYS A 104 8.43 14.07 2.16
N ASP A 105 7.71 14.71 3.05
CA ASP A 105 7.70 14.41 4.50
C ASP A 105 6.49 13.58 4.95
N PHE A 106 5.84 12.84 4.05
CA PHE A 106 4.62 12.07 4.36
C PHE A 106 4.73 11.18 5.60
N HIS A 107 5.90 10.57 5.82
CA HIS A 107 6.20 9.71 6.95
C HIS A 107 6.07 10.42 8.32
N LYS A 108 6.08 11.76 8.37
CA LYS A 108 5.87 12.54 9.60
C LYS A 108 4.40 12.66 9.99
N ASN A 109 3.50 12.67 9.02
CA ASN A 109 2.05 12.72 9.26
C ASN A 109 1.47 11.31 9.15
N ARG A 110 1.13 10.70 10.27
CA ARG A 110 0.70 9.28 10.32
C ARG A 110 -0.70 9.09 10.92
N GLY A 111 -1.43 10.18 11.14
CA GLY A 111 -2.72 10.16 11.84
C GLY A 111 -3.86 9.54 11.04
N LYS A 112 -3.83 9.67 9.70
CA LYS A 112 -4.81 9.13 8.76
C LYS A 112 -4.14 8.26 7.70
N GLU A 113 -4.76 7.13 7.39
CA GLU A 113 -4.33 6.20 6.33
C GLU A 113 -4.60 6.80 4.96
N ARG A 114 -3.58 6.75 4.09
CA ARG A 114 -3.56 7.47 2.83
C ARG A 114 -2.73 6.70 1.80
N ILE A 115 -3.15 6.76 0.54
CA ILE A 115 -2.52 6.05 -0.58
C ILE A 115 -2.45 6.95 -1.81
N ALA A 116 -1.25 7.10 -2.36
CA ALA A 116 -1.02 7.64 -3.70
C ALA A 116 -0.24 6.61 -4.51
N ILE A 117 -0.77 6.19 -5.65
CA ILE A 117 -0.13 5.18 -6.53
C ILE A 117 -0.15 5.59 -7.98
N TYR A 118 0.85 5.16 -8.74
CA TYR A 118 0.78 5.05 -10.19
C TYR A 118 0.22 3.67 -10.56
N LYS A 119 -0.86 3.63 -11.32
CA LYS A 119 -1.47 2.36 -11.75
C LYS A 119 -0.85 1.90 -13.08
N GLY A 120 -0.16 0.76 -13.02
CA GLY A 120 0.32 0.04 -14.20
C GLY A 120 -0.71 -0.94 -14.75
N ARG A 121 -0.27 -2.18 -14.99
CA ARG A 121 -1.07 -3.25 -15.61
C ARG A 121 -2.21 -3.84 -14.77
N TYR A 122 -2.16 -3.69 -13.44
CA TYR A 122 -3.15 -4.29 -12.55
C TYR A 122 -4.39 -3.41 -12.38
N ASN A 123 -5.48 -3.99 -11.88
CA ASN A 123 -6.57 -3.17 -11.34
C ASN A 123 -6.10 -2.32 -10.14
N GLU A 124 -6.92 -1.37 -9.70
CA GLU A 124 -6.52 -0.41 -8.67
C GLU A 124 -6.08 -1.07 -7.36
N PHE A 125 -6.83 -2.05 -6.86
CA PHE A 125 -6.48 -2.69 -5.59
C PHE A 125 -5.26 -3.60 -5.72
N LEU A 126 -5.16 -4.39 -6.80
CA LEU A 126 -3.96 -5.18 -7.05
C LEU A 126 -2.72 -4.31 -7.29
N SER A 127 -2.88 -3.09 -7.81
CA SER A 127 -1.77 -2.12 -7.90
C SER A 127 -1.30 -1.66 -6.51
N ILE A 128 -2.21 -1.53 -5.55
CA ILE A 128 -1.85 -1.28 -4.14
C ILE A 128 -1.04 -2.47 -3.60
N CYS A 129 -1.50 -3.72 -3.81
CA CYS A 129 -0.75 -4.92 -3.41
C CYS A 129 0.64 -4.97 -4.03
N TYR A 130 0.76 -4.65 -5.33
CA TYR A 130 2.04 -4.56 -6.06
C TYR A 130 3.00 -3.58 -5.37
N HIS A 131 2.53 -2.38 -5.02
CA HIS A 131 3.36 -1.36 -4.39
C HIS A 131 3.72 -1.71 -2.95
N ILE A 132 2.80 -2.32 -2.20
CA ILE A 132 3.08 -2.83 -0.85
C ILE A 132 4.17 -3.91 -0.91
N ARG A 133 4.04 -4.86 -1.85
CA ARG A 133 5.03 -5.89 -2.11
C ARG A 133 6.41 -5.29 -2.34
N ASN A 134 6.51 -4.31 -3.25
CA ASN A 134 7.79 -3.71 -3.58
C ASN A 134 8.39 -2.94 -2.42
N ALA A 135 7.57 -2.19 -1.67
CA ALA A 135 8.04 -1.47 -0.48
C ALA A 135 8.60 -2.45 0.57
N PHE A 136 7.91 -3.57 0.84
CA PHE A 136 8.40 -4.62 1.73
C PHE A 136 9.68 -5.29 1.20
N ALA A 137 9.66 -5.76 -0.04
CA ALA A 137 10.78 -6.51 -0.64
C ALA A 137 12.07 -5.68 -0.77
N HIS A 138 11.93 -4.36 -1.02
CA HIS A 138 13.07 -3.47 -1.19
C HIS A 138 13.42 -2.68 0.09
N GLY A 139 12.76 -2.97 1.22
CA GLY A 139 13.01 -2.31 2.50
C GLY A 139 12.75 -0.81 2.47
N ARG A 140 11.87 -0.33 1.59
CA ARG A 140 11.48 1.09 1.50
C ARG A 140 10.29 1.39 2.39
N LEU A 141 10.45 1.05 3.66
CA LEU A 141 9.43 1.23 4.67
C LEU A 141 10.01 1.69 6.01
N ALA A 142 9.13 2.20 6.87
CA ALA A 142 9.40 2.42 8.27
C ALA A 142 8.14 2.16 9.09
N MET A 143 8.32 1.65 10.31
CA MET A 143 7.23 1.36 11.25
C MET A 143 7.24 2.36 12.40
N TYR A 144 6.04 2.75 12.84
CA TYR A 144 5.84 3.67 13.94
C TYR A 144 4.67 3.20 14.80
N GLY A 145 4.71 3.50 16.10
CA GLY A 145 3.54 3.34 16.96
C GLY A 145 2.41 4.28 16.52
N TYR A 146 1.19 3.79 16.56
CA TYR A 146 -0.03 4.55 16.33
C TYR A 146 -0.78 4.76 17.65
N LYS A 147 -1.32 5.96 17.87
CA LYS A 147 -2.14 6.38 19.04
C LYS A 147 -1.84 5.62 20.34
N ASN A 148 -0.82 6.05 21.08
CA ASN A 148 -0.45 5.47 22.39
C ASN A 148 -0.23 3.94 22.38
N GLY A 149 0.19 3.38 21.24
CA GLY A 149 0.50 1.95 21.11
C GLY A 149 -0.69 1.07 20.71
N SER A 150 -1.83 1.65 20.31
CA SER A 150 -3.01 0.88 19.89
C SER A 150 -2.80 0.08 18.61
N ASP A 151 -1.81 0.45 17.78
CA ASP A 151 -1.49 -0.20 16.51
C ASP A 151 -0.07 0.18 16.04
N ILE A 152 0.37 -0.41 14.94
CA ILE A 152 1.57 -0.05 14.20
C ILE A 152 1.15 0.55 12.86
N VAL A 153 1.78 1.64 12.45
CA VAL A 153 1.58 2.27 11.14
C VAL A 153 2.85 2.18 10.30
N PHE A 154 2.69 1.73 9.07
CA PHE A 154 3.72 1.69 8.05
C PHE A 154 3.72 2.99 7.25
N ALA A 155 4.89 3.57 7.06
CA ALA A 155 5.16 4.47 5.95
C ALA A 155 5.85 3.66 4.85
N LEU A 156 5.27 3.63 3.65
CA LEU A 156 5.75 2.83 2.51
C LEU A 156 6.04 3.75 1.32
N GLU A 157 7.10 3.46 0.56
CA GLU A 157 7.41 4.13 -0.70
C GLU A 157 7.90 3.12 -1.75
N ASP A 158 7.28 3.09 -2.93
CA ASP A 158 7.76 2.32 -4.09
C ASP A 158 8.13 3.27 -5.24
N GLY A 159 8.98 2.79 -6.15
CA GLY A 159 9.51 3.56 -7.26
C GLY A 159 10.61 2.83 -8.01
N VAL A 160 11.21 3.52 -8.99
CA VAL A 160 12.23 2.94 -9.86
C VAL A 160 13.51 3.78 -9.78
N LYS A 161 14.65 3.10 -9.71
CA LYS A 161 15.96 3.74 -9.85
C LYS A 161 16.21 4.08 -11.32
N LYS A 162 16.32 5.37 -11.66
CA LYS A 162 16.70 5.86 -13.00
C LYS A 162 17.81 6.90 -12.88
N LYS A 163 18.92 6.70 -13.61
CA LYS A 163 20.03 7.65 -13.70
C LYS A 163 20.49 8.21 -12.33
N GLY A 164 20.66 7.32 -11.35
CA GLY A 164 21.06 7.69 -9.98
C GLY A 164 19.97 8.34 -9.10
N LYS A 165 18.76 8.53 -9.63
CA LYS A 165 17.61 9.09 -8.90
C LYS A 165 16.56 8.01 -8.61
N PHE A 166 15.74 8.21 -7.59
CA PHE A 166 14.58 7.36 -7.30
C PHE A 166 13.30 8.08 -7.74
N GLU A 167 12.68 7.60 -8.82
CA GLU A 167 11.38 8.09 -9.32
C GLU A 167 10.27 7.36 -8.55
N VAL A 168 9.59 8.08 -7.66
CA VAL A 168 8.54 7.52 -6.79
C VAL A 168 7.31 7.19 -7.62
N ARG A 169 6.78 5.97 -7.43
CA ARG A 169 5.55 5.46 -8.04
C ARG A 169 4.44 5.23 -7.02
N SER A 170 4.77 5.16 -5.73
CA SER A 170 3.75 5.21 -4.69
C SER A 170 4.27 5.72 -3.37
N ARG A 171 3.36 6.25 -2.57
CA ARG A 171 3.53 6.51 -1.14
C ARG A 171 2.28 6.08 -0.41
N MET A 172 2.46 5.48 0.76
CA MET A 172 1.35 5.01 1.57
C MET A 172 1.62 5.21 3.05
N ILE A 173 0.57 5.54 3.80
CA ILE A 173 0.50 5.42 5.25
C ILE A 173 -0.62 4.41 5.52
N LEU A 174 -0.29 3.24 6.06
CA LEU A 174 -1.24 2.15 6.30
C LEU A 174 -1.01 1.51 7.65
N LYS A 175 -2.09 1.19 8.36
CA LYS A 175 -1.99 0.46 9.64
C LYS A 175 -1.72 -1.02 9.40
N LYS A 176 -1.06 -1.64 10.36
CA LYS A 176 -0.83 -3.09 10.38
C LYS A 176 -2.15 -3.86 10.47
N SER A 177 -3.07 -3.41 11.32
CA SER A 177 -4.42 -3.98 11.41
C SER A 177 -5.18 -3.95 10.08
N THR A 178 -5.10 -2.85 9.33
CA THR A 178 -5.68 -2.71 7.98
C THR A 178 -5.10 -3.73 7.01
N LEU A 179 -3.78 -3.83 6.92
CA LEU A 179 -3.11 -4.81 6.06
C LEU A 179 -3.49 -6.25 6.44
N LYS A 180 -3.54 -6.55 7.74
CA LYS A 180 -3.98 -7.86 8.24
C LYS A 180 -5.40 -8.15 7.81
N LYS A 181 -6.32 -7.19 7.96
CA LYS A 181 -7.72 -7.39 7.61
C LYS A 181 -7.91 -7.59 6.11
N TRP A 182 -7.20 -6.82 5.28
CA TRP A 182 -7.18 -7.02 3.83
C TRP A 182 -6.69 -8.43 3.47
N MET A 183 -5.58 -8.88 4.05
CA MET A 183 -5.08 -10.24 3.86
C MET A 183 -6.14 -11.28 4.23
N GLU A 184 -6.76 -11.19 5.41
CA GLU A 184 -7.78 -12.14 5.85
C GLU A 184 -8.95 -12.25 4.87
N ILE A 185 -9.46 -11.11 4.39
CA ILE A 185 -10.57 -11.07 3.45
C ILE A 185 -10.17 -11.71 2.12
N LEU A 186 -9.01 -11.36 1.59
CA LEU A 186 -8.54 -11.89 0.32
C LEU A 186 -8.32 -13.40 0.40
N LYS A 187 -7.75 -13.90 1.51
CA LYS A 187 -7.56 -15.33 1.75
C LYS A 187 -8.87 -16.10 2.00
N SER A 188 -9.94 -15.41 2.41
CA SER A 188 -11.21 -16.07 2.75
C SER A 188 -12.01 -16.55 1.53
N GLY A 189 -11.74 -16.02 0.33
CA GLY A 189 -12.47 -16.39 -0.88
C GLY A 189 -13.92 -15.92 -0.96
N ARG A 190 -14.42 -15.23 0.07
CA ARG A 190 -15.83 -14.90 0.22
C ARG A 190 -16.01 -13.43 0.60
N TYR A 191 -17.14 -12.89 0.17
CA TYR A 191 -17.55 -11.57 0.65
C TYR A 191 -17.76 -11.63 2.17
N PRO A 192 -17.33 -10.59 2.90
CA PRO A 192 -17.65 -10.49 4.32
C PRO A 192 -19.16 -10.45 4.50
N ASP A 193 -19.65 -11.16 5.53
CA ASP A 193 -21.04 -11.11 5.93
C ASP A 193 -21.35 -9.68 6.39
N MET A 194 -22.22 -8.96 5.66
CA MET A 194 -22.55 -7.56 5.93
C MET A 194 -23.43 -7.36 7.18
N LYS A 195 -23.34 -8.25 8.17
CA LYS A 195 -24.13 -8.15 9.42
C LYS A 195 -23.46 -7.27 10.49
N ASP A 196 -22.18 -6.93 10.34
CA ASP A 196 -21.41 -6.23 11.38
C ASP A 196 -21.11 -4.74 11.12
N THR A 197 -21.73 -4.09 10.14
CA THR A 197 -21.51 -2.65 9.85
C THR A 197 -22.64 -1.73 10.33
N LYS A 198 -23.43 -2.16 11.32
CA LYS A 198 -24.22 -1.23 12.14
C LYS A 198 -23.68 -1.22 13.56
N LYS A 199 -22.75 -0.30 13.83
CA LYS A 199 -22.63 0.40 15.11
C LYS A 199 -21.90 1.72 14.90
#